data_AF-R9IG30-F1
#
_entry.id   AF-R9IG30-F1
#
_cell.length_a   1.000
_cell.length_b   1.000
_cell.length_c   1.000
_cell.angle_alpha   90.00
_cell.angle_beta   90.00
_cell.angle_gamma   90.00
#
_symmetry.space_group_name_H-M   'P 1'
#
loop_
_entity.id
_entity.type
_entity.pdbx_description
1 polymer ?
#
loop_
_entity_poly.entity_id
_entity_poly.type
_entity_poly.pdbx_seq_one_letter_code
_entity_poly.pdbx_strand_id
1 'polypeptide(L)' 'MLTAYNVVGKPEKITDKEGNETKISYDPAGNISEEVSPSGTVS' A
#
# COMPACT_ATOMS: atom_id res chain seq x y z
N MET A 1 -7.23 -7.74 9.40
CA MET A 1 -6.17 -7.36 8.46
C MET A 1 -6.64 -7.76 7.07
N LEU A 2 -6.81 -6.78 6.20
CA LEU A 2 -7.21 -6.94 4.81
C LEU A 2 -6.08 -6.40 3.94
N THR A 3 -5.73 -7.12 2.89
CA THR A 3 -4.73 -6.69 1.92
C THR A 3 -5.36 -6.71 0.53
N ALA A 4 -5.36 -5.56 -0.14
CA ALA A 4 -5.76 -5.47 -1.55
C ALA A 4 -4.52 -5.59 -2.43
N TYR A 5 -4.70 -6.25 -3.56
CA TYR A 5 -3.64 -6.50 -4.53
C TYR A 5 -3.98 -5.84 -5.85
N ASN A 6 -2.97 -5.29 -6.50
CA ASN A 6 -3.09 -4.73 -7.83
C ASN A 6 -3.18 -5.82 -8.90
N VAL A 7 -3.32 -5.38 -10.15
CA VAL A 7 -3.45 -6.25 -11.33
C VAL A 7 -2.26 -7.17 -11.56
N VAL A 8 -1.08 -6.85 -11.00
CA VAL A 8 0.12 -7.70 -11.07
C VAL A 8 0.33 -8.55 -9.82
N GLY A 9 -0.63 -8.57 -8.91
CA GLY A 9 -0.60 -9.39 -7.69
C GLY A 9 0.32 -8.84 -6.59
N LYS A 10 0.67 -7.54 -6.62
CA LYS A 10 1.42 -6.87 -5.54
C LYS A 10 0.47 -6.14 -4.60
N PRO A 11 0.75 -6.10 -3.29
CA PRO A 11 -0.11 -5.44 -2.31
C PRO A 11 -0.12 -3.93 -2.54
N GLU A 12 -1.27 -3.34 -2.86
CA GLU A 12 -1.41 -1.88 -3.05
C GLU A 12 -2.03 -1.18 -1.83
N LYS A 13 -2.68 -1.95 -0.96
CA LYS A 13 -3.34 -1.42 0.22
C LYS A 13 -3.37 -2.44 1.33
N ILE A 14 -3.03 -2.01 2.55
CA ILE A 14 -3.09 -2.82 3.75
C ILE A 14 -3.97 -2.08 4.76
N THR A 15 -5.01 -2.76 5.24
CA THR A 15 -5.89 -2.27 6.31
C THR A 15 -5.72 -3.15 7.54
N ASP A 16 -5.32 -2.57 8.66
CA ASP A 16 -5.12 -3.33 9.91
C ASP A 16 -6.47 -3.63 10.61
N LYS A 17 -6.43 -4.14 11.85
CA LYS A 17 -7.67 -4.53 12.57
C LYS A 17 -8.45 -3.33 13.12
N GLU A 18 -7.79 -2.20 13.34
CA GLU A 18 -8.36 -0.94 13.80
C GLU A 18 -8.86 -0.08 12.63
N GLY A 19 -8.60 -0.51 11.39
CA GLY A 19 -9.07 0.15 10.18
C GLY A 19 -8.12 1.20 9.61
N ASN A 20 -6.90 1.31 10.13
CA ASN A 20 -5.90 2.22 9.55
C ASN A 20 -5.39 1.65 8.22
N GLU A 21 -5.16 2.55 7.25
CA GLU A 21 -4.87 2.18 5.87
C GLU A 21 -3.47 2.64 5.46
N THR A 22 -2.63 1.69 5.04
CA THR A 22 -1.37 1.97 4.37
C THR A 22 -1.55 1.72 2.88
N LYS A 23 -1.11 2.67 2.05
CA LYS A 23 -1.14 2.54 0.58
C LYS A 23 0.28 2.41 0.05
N ILE A 24 0.44 1.53 -0.94
CA ILE A 24 1.72 1.22 -1.54
C ILE A 24 1.58 1.42 -3.05
N SER A 25 2.41 2.29 -3.61
CA SER A 25 2.47 2.56 -5.05
C SER A 25 3.76 1.99 -5.62
N TYR A 26 3.68 1.52 -6.86
CA TYR A 26 4.81 0.91 -7.55
C TYR A 26 5.16 1.66 -8.83
N ASP A 27 6.45 1.72 -9.13
CA ASP A 27 6.94 2.16 -10.44
C ASP A 27 6.66 1.09 -11.52
N PRO A 28 6.83 1.41 -12.82
CA PRO A 28 6.65 0.43 -13.90
C PRO A 28 7.61 -0.76 -13.86
N ALA A 29 8.76 -0.65 -13.17
CA ALA A 29 9.69 -1.76 -12.94
C ALA A 29 9.25 -2.65 -11.77
N GLY A 30 8.21 -2.25 -11.03
CA GLY A 30 7.65 -2.94 -9.89
C GLY A 30 8.34 -2.64 -8.56
N ASN A 31 9.20 -1.64 -8.47
CA ASN A 31 9.75 -1.19 -7.19
C ASN A 31 8.75 -0.30 -6.47
N ILE A 32 8.83 -0.26 -5.14
CA ILE A 32 8.02 0.67 -4.35
C ILE A 32 8.47 2.09 -4.70
N SER A 33 7.52 2.89 -5.18
CA SER A 33 7.75 4.30 -5.51
C SER A 33 7.23 5.23 -4.42
N GLU A 34 6.26 4.78 -3.63
CA GLU A 34 5.64 5.57 -2.57
C GLU A 34 4.97 4.64 -1.55
N GLU A 35 5.16 4.91 -0.27
CA GLU A 35 4.33 4.35 0.80
C GLU A 35 3.66 5.47 1.60
N VAL A 36 2.33 5.42 1.65
CA VAL A 36 1.53 6.37 2.43
C VAL A 36 1.03 5.66 3.68
N SER A 37 1.55 6.08 4.84
CA SER A 37 1.10 5.57 6.13
C SER A 37 -0.31 6.09 6.47
N PRO A 38 -0.98 5.49 7.47
CA PRO A 38 -2.29 5.98 7.88
C PRO A 38 -2.27 7.39 8.48
N SER A 39 -1.12 7.86 8.96
CA SER A 39 -0.93 9.24 9.41
C SER A 39 -0.78 10.24 8.26
N GLY A 40 -0.81 9.77 7.01
CA GLY A 40 -0.55 10.57 5.81
C GLY A 40 0.93 10.85 5.56
N THR A 41 1.83 10.17 6.26
CA THR A 41 3.27 10.31 6.03
C THR A 41 3.63 9.53 4.76
N VAL A 42 4.33 10.19 3.84
CA VAL A 42 4.82 9.59 2.61
C VAL A 42 6.30 9.27 2.77
N SER A 43 6.71 8.04 2.42
CA SER A 43 8.10 7.56 2.42
C SER A 43 8.57 7.18 1.03
#